data_AF-A0A9D8QGL7-F1
#
_entry.id   AF-A0A9D8QGL7-F1
#
_cell.length_a   1.000
_cell.length_b   1.000
_cell.length_c   1.000
_cell.angle_alpha   90.00
_cell.angle_beta   90.00
_cell.angle_gamma   90.00
#
_symmetry.space_group_name_H-M   'P 1'
#
loop_
_entity.id
_entity.type
_entity.pdbx_description
1 polymer ?
#
loop_
_entity_poly.entity_id
_entity_poly.type
_entity_poly.pdbx_seq_one_letter_code
_entity_poly.pdbx_strand_id
1 'polypeptide(L)'
;FAQMARCVRAGHLVSYEPLAELPEDYLAEPPRTDARFVFLAGADNQCFLPESQQRSYDYLTRYRHDHSLRIVPGYSHLDIFMGRSASRDVFPFILEGLERPL
;
A
#
# COMPACT_ATOMS: atom_id res chain seq x y z
N PHE A 1 18.36 -8.35 0.09
CA PHE A 1 18.03 -6.94 0.44
C PHE A 1 18.41 -5.91 -0.62
N ALA A 2 19.15 -6.24 -1.69
CA ALA A 2 19.64 -5.23 -2.64
C ALA A 2 18.52 -4.44 -3.35
N GLN A 3 17.42 -5.11 -3.76
CA GLN A 3 16.23 -4.44 -4.30
C GLN A 3 15.63 -3.44 -3.30
N MET A 4 15.34 -3.86 -2.07
CA MET A 4 14.80 -2.97 -1.03
C MET A 4 15.70 -1.76 -0.80
N ALA A 5 17.03 -1.96 -0.71
CA ALA A 5 17.96 -0.86 -0.54
C ALA A 5 17.95 0.12 -1.74
N ARG A 6 17.75 -0.38 -2.96
CA ARG A 6 17.60 0.46 -4.16
C ARG A 6 16.30 1.26 -4.11
N CYS A 7 15.18 0.62 -3.78
CA CYS A 7 13.89 1.31 -3.64
C CYS A 7 13.91 2.36 -2.53
N VAL A 8 14.53 2.08 -1.38
CA VAL A 8 14.68 3.04 -0.28
C VAL A 8 15.49 4.26 -0.72
N ARG A 9 16.60 4.05 -1.45
CA ARG A 9 17.39 5.17 -2.00
C ARG A 9 16.63 5.99 -3.03
N ALA A 10 15.83 5.35 -3.89
CA ALA A 10 15.01 6.02 -4.90
C ALA A 10 13.75 6.69 -4.31
N GLY A 11 13.30 6.26 -3.13
CA GLY A 11 12.08 6.73 -2.48
C GLY A 11 10.79 6.15 -3.04
N HIS A 12 10.87 5.20 -3.98
CA HIS A 12 9.75 4.51 -4.62
C HIS A 12 10.19 3.14 -5.18
N LEU A 13 9.24 2.36 -5.69
CA LEU A 13 9.52 1.06 -6.28
C LEU A 13 10.26 1.22 -7.62
N VAL A 14 11.43 0.61 -7.73
CA VAL A 14 12.21 0.51 -8.96
C VAL A 14 12.61 -0.93 -9.20
N SER A 15 12.81 -1.29 -10.46
CA SER A 15 13.28 -2.62 -10.83
C SER A 15 14.69 -2.87 -10.31
N TYR A 16 14.94 -4.09 -9.82
CA TYR A 16 16.28 -4.52 -9.40
C TYR A 16 17.10 -5.01 -10.58
N GLU A 17 16.50 -5.87 -11.38
CA GLU A 17 17.03 -6.39 -12.64
C GLU A 17 16.06 -6.03 -13.77
N PRO A 18 16.58 -5.69 -14.96
CA PRO A 18 15.74 -5.38 -16.10
C PRO A 18 15.00 -6.65 -16.55
N LEU A 19 13.66 -6.57 -16.52
CA LEU A 19 12.77 -7.56 -17.11
C LEU A 19 12.05 -6.86 -18.26
N ALA A 20 12.10 -7.43 -19.47
CA ALA A 20 11.66 -6.75 -20.70
C ALA A 20 10.21 -6.23 -20.66
N GLU A 21 9.34 -6.86 -19.86
CA GLU A 21 7.92 -6.51 -19.72
C GLU A 21 7.62 -5.55 -18.57
N LEU A 22 8.61 -5.23 -17.73
CA LEU A 22 8.44 -4.39 -16.55
C LEU A 22 9.23 -3.08 -16.67
N PRO A 23 8.66 -1.95 -16.21
CA PRO A 23 9.36 -0.68 -16.27
C PRO A 23 10.55 -0.67 -15.29
N GLU A 24 11.56 0.15 -15.60
CA GLU A 24 12.66 0.37 -14.64
C GLU A 24 12.18 1.18 -13.42
N ASP A 25 11.28 2.13 -13.64
CA ASP A 25 10.62 2.98 -12.64
C ASP A 25 9.10 2.82 -12.77
N TYR A 26 8.46 2.35 -11.70
CA TYR A 26 7.02 2.09 -11.68
C TYR A 26 6.15 3.35 -11.54
N LEU A 27 6.76 4.52 -11.41
CA LEU A 27 6.10 5.83 -11.42
C LEU A 27 6.30 6.60 -12.74
N ALA A 28 7.10 6.07 -13.68
CA ALA A 28 7.36 6.72 -14.96
C ALA A 28 6.14 6.74 -15.90
N GLU A 29 5.21 5.81 -15.71
CA GLU A 29 3.97 5.70 -16.47
C GLU A 29 2.76 5.57 -15.54
N PRO A 30 1.55 5.94 -15.99
CA PRO A 30 0.32 5.73 -15.23
C PRO A 30 0.13 4.25 -14.84
N PRO A 31 -0.52 3.98 -13.69
CA PRO A 31 -0.81 2.62 -13.25
C PRO A 31 -1.63 1.86 -14.30
N ARG A 32 -1.16 0.67 -14.69
CA ARG A 32 -1.82 -0.20 -15.68
C ARG A 32 -2.86 -1.11 -15.03
N THR A 33 -3.78 -0.52 -14.26
CA THR A 33 -4.85 -1.26 -13.57
C THR A 33 -6.07 -0.37 -13.38
N ASP A 34 -7.25 -0.97 -13.40
CA ASP A 34 -8.50 -0.37 -12.96
C ASP A 34 -8.87 -0.79 -11.53
N ALA A 35 -8.01 -1.52 -10.82
CA ALA A 35 -8.31 -1.98 -9.47
C ALA A 35 -8.58 -0.82 -8.50
N ARG A 36 -9.54 -1.02 -7.60
CA ARG A 36 -9.76 -0.19 -6.42
C ARG A 36 -8.99 -0.79 -5.24
N PHE A 37 -8.26 0.05 -4.51
CA PHE A 37 -7.48 -0.38 -3.36
C PHE A 37 -8.05 0.14 -2.04
N VAL A 38 -7.99 -0.71 -1.00
CA VAL A 38 -8.12 -0.33 0.40
C VAL A 38 -6.73 -0.44 1.03
N PHE A 39 -6.09 0.68 1.30
CA PHE A 39 -4.80 0.75 1.96
C PHE A 39 -4.99 0.66 3.48
N LEU A 40 -4.26 -0.25 4.11
CA LEU A 40 -4.26 -0.42 5.56
C LEU A 40 -2.82 -0.31 6.07
N ALA A 41 -2.62 0.40 7.18
CA ALA A 41 -1.33 0.46 7.86
C ALA A 41 -1.51 0.63 9.37
N GLY A 42 -0.58 0.07 10.15
CA GLY A 42 -0.44 0.41 11.55
C GLY A 42 0.34 1.72 11.70
N ALA A 43 -0.09 2.61 12.60
CA ALA A 43 0.60 3.87 12.86
C ALA A 43 2.01 3.67 13.43
N ASP A 44 2.22 2.55 14.14
CA ASP A 44 3.48 2.23 14.81
C ASP A 44 4.31 1.22 13.99
N ASN A 45 3.97 1.04 12.71
CA ASN A 45 4.69 0.13 11.83
C ASN A 45 6.08 0.69 11.47
N GLN A 46 7.14 0.05 11.97
CA GLN A 46 8.53 0.39 11.68
C GLN A 46 9.16 -0.45 10.56
N CYS A 47 8.44 -1.44 10.01
CA CYS A 47 8.89 -2.27 8.90
C CYS A 47 8.49 -1.67 7.55
N PHE A 48 7.22 -1.29 7.41
CA PHE A 48 6.68 -0.54 6.28
C PHE A 48 5.95 0.68 6.81
N LEU A 49 6.64 1.81 6.84
CA LEU A 49 6.16 3.04 7.47
C LEU A 49 4.75 3.42 6.97
N PRO A 50 3.84 3.89 7.84
CA PRO A 50 2.49 4.28 7.41
C PRO A 50 2.49 5.34 6.29
N GLU A 51 3.52 6.20 6.24
CA GLU A 51 3.74 7.17 5.18
C GLU A 51 3.90 6.53 3.79
N SER A 52 4.41 5.29 3.69
CA SER A 52 4.49 4.60 2.39
C SER A 52 3.11 4.22 1.84
N GLN A 53 2.18 3.89 2.74
CA GLN A 53 0.77 3.62 2.37
C GLN A 53 0.07 4.92 1.97
N GLN A 54 0.30 6.02 2.70
CA GLN A 54 -0.22 7.34 2.33
C GLN A 54 0.27 7.78 0.94
N ARG A 55 1.57 7.66 0.65
CA ARG A 55 2.13 8.02 -0.66
C ARG A 55 1.55 7.18 -1.79
N SER A 56 1.33 5.89 -1.57
CA SER A 56 0.68 5.00 -2.55
C SER A 56 -0.76 5.41 -2.80
N TYR A 57 -1.52 5.71 -1.73
CA TYR A 57 -2.88 6.24 -1.83
C TYR A 57 -2.92 7.57 -2.60
N ASP A 58 -2.06 8.53 -2.25
CA ASP A 58 -2.01 9.85 -2.90
C ASP A 58 -1.65 9.73 -4.38
N TYR A 59 -0.73 8.82 -4.73
CA TYR A 59 -0.33 8.58 -6.10
C TYR A 59 -1.49 8.00 -6.92
N LEU A 60 -2.09 6.90 -6.47
CA LEU A 60 -3.15 6.21 -7.21
C LEU A 60 -4.45 7.03 -7.26
N THR A 61 -4.72 7.82 -6.21
CA THR A 61 -5.88 8.73 -6.16
C THR A 61 -5.85 9.82 -7.23
N ARG A 62 -4.68 10.12 -7.83
CA ARG A 62 -4.58 11.04 -8.98
C ARG A 62 -5.20 10.45 -10.26
N TYR A 63 -5.33 9.12 -10.33
CA TYR A 63 -5.84 8.40 -11.50
C TYR A 63 -7.25 7.84 -11.28
N ARG A 64 -7.59 7.45 -10.04
CA ARG A 64 -8.93 6.95 -9.67
C ARG A 64 -9.28 7.34 -8.22
N HIS A 65 -10.45 7.93 -7.99
CA HIS A 65 -10.79 8.56 -6.70
C HIS A 65 -11.53 7.66 -5.70
N ASP A 66 -11.72 6.38 -5.98
CA ASP A 66 -12.56 5.50 -5.16
C ASP A 66 -11.79 4.62 -4.17
N HIS A 67 -10.47 4.82 -4.09
CA HIS A 67 -9.58 4.19 -3.11
C HIS A 67 -9.88 4.66 -1.69
N SER A 68 -9.47 3.88 -0.69
CA SER A 68 -9.53 4.28 0.72
C SER A 68 -8.22 3.99 1.44
N LEU A 69 -7.94 4.73 2.52
CA LEU A 69 -6.78 4.56 3.38
C LEU A 69 -7.20 4.55 4.85
N ARG A 70 -6.70 3.58 5.61
CA ARG A 70 -6.89 3.47 7.05
C ARG A 70 -5.54 3.29 7.75
N ILE A 71 -5.19 4.27 8.58
CA ILE A 71 -4.07 4.18 9.51
C ILE A 71 -4.64 3.86 10.91
N VAL A 72 -4.17 2.77 11.51
CA VAL A 72 -4.68 2.24 12.78
C VAL A 72 -3.71 2.58 13.92
N PRO A 73 -4.08 3.45 14.88
CA PRO A 73 -3.24 3.78 16.03
C PRO A 73 -2.94 2.56 16.90
N GLY A 74 -1.71 2.46 17.44
CA GLY A 74 -1.32 1.37 18.35
C GLY A 74 -1.02 0.04 17.64
N TYR A 75 -1.06 0.00 16.32
CA TYR A 75 -0.81 -1.20 15.52
C TYR A 75 0.56 -1.10 14.85
N SER A 76 1.34 -2.18 14.91
CA SER A 76 2.58 -2.37 14.14
C SER A 76 2.30 -3.11 12.82
N HIS A 77 3.35 -3.64 12.18
CA HIS A 77 3.27 -4.24 10.84
C HIS A 77 2.25 -5.37 10.72
N LEU A 78 2.37 -6.38 11.59
CA LEU A 78 1.57 -7.59 11.52
C LEU A 78 0.23 -7.45 12.24
N ASP A 79 0.07 -6.44 13.10
CA ASP A 79 -1.15 -6.28 13.89
C ASP A 79 -2.38 -6.03 13.02
N ILE A 80 -2.19 -5.49 11.81
CA ILE A 80 -3.26 -5.23 10.84
C ILE A 80 -4.03 -6.51 10.46
N PHE A 81 -3.41 -7.68 10.54
CA PHE A 81 -4.09 -8.96 10.26
C PHE A 81 -3.85 -10.08 11.26
N MET A 82 -2.83 -9.96 12.12
CA MET A 82 -2.50 -10.92 13.17
C MET A 82 -2.75 -10.39 14.58
N GLY A 83 -3.09 -9.10 14.73
CA GLY A 83 -3.35 -8.49 16.03
C GLY A 83 -4.56 -9.15 16.70
N ARG A 84 -4.51 -9.36 18.01
CA ARG A 84 -5.60 -9.98 18.79
C ARG A 84 -6.97 -9.33 18.53
N SER A 85 -6.97 -8.03 18.27
CA SER A 85 -8.18 -7.25 18.01
C SER A 85 -8.40 -6.91 16.52
N ALA A 86 -7.59 -7.42 15.59
CA ALA A 86 -7.66 -7.08 14.16
C ALA A 86 -9.03 -7.39 13.55
N SER A 87 -9.68 -8.48 13.97
CA SER A 87 -11.02 -8.84 13.51
C SER A 87 -12.09 -7.81 13.86
N ARG A 88 -11.90 -7.08 14.97
CA ARG A 88 -12.80 -5.98 15.39
C ARG A 88 -12.37 -4.65 14.76
N ASP A 89 -11.08 -4.35 14.81
CA ASP A 89 -10.57 -3.00 14.57
C ASP A 89 -10.13 -2.77 13.10
N VAL A 90 -9.94 -3.83 12.30
CA VAL A 90 -9.41 -3.75 10.93
C VAL A 90 -10.33 -4.43 9.91
N PHE A 91 -10.78 -5.66 10.19
CA PHE A 91 -11.48 -6.47 9.18
C PHE A 91 -12.79 -5.86 8.68
N PRO A 92 -13.56 -5.07 9.46
CA PRO A 92 -14.71 -4.35 8.92
C PRO A 92 -14.37 -3.44 7.73
N PHE A 93 -13.18 -2.81 7.71
CA PHE A 93 -12.75 -1.99 6.58
C PHE A 93 -12.38 -2.81 5.35
N ILE A 94 -11.89 -4.04 5.54
CA ILE A 94 -11.63 -4.98 4.44
C ILE A 94 -12.97 -5.39 3.82
N LEU A 95 -13.94 -5.79 4.65
CA LEU A 95 -15.27 -6.17 4.20
C LEU A 95 -15.97 -5.04 3.46
N GLU A 96 -15.94 -3.81 4.00
CA GLU A 96 -16.47 -2.63 3.32
C GLU A 96 -15.86 -2.43 1.92
N GLY A 97 -14.54 -2.61 1.80
CA GLY A 97 -13.83 -2.52 0.52
C GLY A 97 -14.27 -3.56 -0.51
N LEU A 98 -14.56 -4.78 -0.06
CA LEU A 98 -14.97 -5.90 -0.89
C LEU A 98 -16.46 -5.85 -1.26
N GLU A 99 -17.31 -5.37 -0.36
CA GLU A 99 -18.77 -5.30 -0.53
C GLU A 99 -19.20 -4.07 -1.35
N ARG A 100 -18.38 -3.03 -1.42
CA ARG A 100 -18.67 -1.86 -2.26
C ARG A 100 -18.77 -2.27 -3.75
N PRO A 101 -19.84 -1.88 -4.47
CA PRO A 101 -19.93 -2.13 -5.91
C PRO A 101 -18.75 -1.53 -6.70
N LEU A 102 -18.47 -2.12 -7.86
CA LEU A 102 -17.44 -1.64 -8.81
C LEU A 102 -17.89 -0.39 -9.56
#